data_AF-A0A4Z2BPY9-F1
#
_entry.id   AF-A0A4Z2BPY9-F1
#
_cell.length_a   1.000
_cell.length_b   1.000
_cell.length_c   1.000
_cell.angle_alpha   90.00
_cell.angle_beta   90.00
_cell.angle_gamma   90.00
#
_symmetry.space_group_name_H-M   'P 1'
#
loop_
_entity.id
_entity.type
_entity.pdbx_description
1 polymer ?
#
loop_
_entity_poly.entity_id
_entity_poly.type
_entity_poly.pdbx_seq_one_letter_code
_entity_poly.pdbx_strand_id
1 'polypeptide(L)'
;MRNFGPMEEEEQVDWDEVNKLLQHHGFKPVKFADPVENKNLSDLVLLDKKSAAEIRMTLKTMLMDSERRQALIQEIIKTNNHLKEEVREHMSRAAQHSQRATELEGLLATVKTRVQDLEDRCLGKAVQQLSHTHQLQQENREARIRCQALEQKLSKQMEEAAQLQKKLYFSVKEEELRVSRQRRAFQDICNKVCQQNSPTDQQVLEVIDFYETEMSQMLDKLRSVKGQPETAHWEKTKKETRNVTPSLKTLLKAYQEQQQESKVQIEELKKEVKELKQEVETRPTVKEVKFYKHKLRRLEALDKHSNIRLPQDVEMTENANDGTVKADLCDYYHNLLKEISSIASDHKAPLRLYRQNPSSVDARREEFQTLLPTLEAWAQQLHLLKDLQKGLNKLRGRLMPCLTTDDGHSAAEAVKVEDMMLLVDTILENSAADDEKVFRSPTKYTLSSMVSHFQKLFDVTSLSGVYPRMNEVYTRLGEMTNMMRNLRDVLELDSKVSPPELVNHVARLVSSTEHTVTFQTLLRDDDIDSILVKLKQHEEFFPAFHALTVDILQTLGVGHLDDILPALRSLRQAANSYVA
;
A
#
# COMPACT_ATOMS: atom_id res chain seq x y z
N MET A 1 -3.59 -109.03 -48.56
CA MET A 1 -3.36 -107.61 -48.87
C MET A 1 -4.70 -106.89 -48.82
N ARG A 2 -5.03 -106.25 -47.69
CA ARG A 2 -6.18 -105.32 -47.60
C ARG A 2 -5.64 -103.92 -47.78
N ASN A 3 -6.16 -103.19 -48.75
CA ASN A 3 -5.87 -101.77 -48.98
C ASN A 3 -6.33 -100.95 -47.77
N PHE A 4 -5.39 -100.49 -46.94
CA PHE A 4 -5.56 -99.40 -45.95
C PHE A 4 -5.09 -98.06 -46.56
N GLY A 5 -5.49 -97.78 -47.80
CA GLY A 5 -4.80 -96.79 -48.66
C GLY A 5 -5.15 -95.30 -48.49
N PRO A 6 -6.38 -94.86 -48.15
CA PRO A 6 -6.67 -93.42 -48.09
C PRO A 6 -6.91 -92.86 -46.68
N MET A 7 -7.08 -93.72 -45.68
CA MET A 7 -7.64 -93.33 -44.38
C MET A 7 -6.58 -93.06 -43.30
N GLU A 8 -5.37 -93.62 -43.44
CA GLU A 8 -4.23 -93.33 -42.57
C GLU A 8 -3.48 -92.06 -43.02
N GLU A 9 -3.48 -91.76 -44.33
CA GLU A 9 -2.83 -90.57 -44.89
C GLU A 9 -3.53 -89.26 -44.44
N GLU A 10 -4.87 -89.25 -44.38
CA GLU A 10 -5.64 -88.09 -43.94
C GLU A 10 -5.44 -87.79 -42.44
N GLU A 11 -5.37 -88.83 -41.60
CA GLU A 11 -5.08 -88.66 -40.18
C GLU A 11 -3.63 -88.22 -39.92
N GLN A 12 -2.68 -88.72 -40.72
CA GLN A 12 -1.29 -88.30 -40.66
C GLN A 12 -1.14 -86.80 -40.94
N VAL A 13 -1.78 -86.29 -41.99
CA VAL A 13 -1.72 -84.87 -42.37
C VAL A 13 -2.28 -83.96 -41.27
N ASP A 14 -3.43 -84.32 -40.70
CA ASP A 14 -4.04 -83.56 -39.61
C ASP A 14 -3.19 -83.55 -38.33
N TRP A 15 -2.51 -84.66 -38.01
CA TRP A 15 -1.57 -84.73 -36.89
C TRP A 15 -0.25 -84.01 -37.18
N ASP A 16 0.19 -83.96 -38.44
CA ASP A 16 1.37 -83.21 -38.85
C ASP A 16 1.18 -81.70 -38.62
N GLU A 17 -0.03 -81.16 -38.80
CA GLU A 17 -0.33 -79.77 -38.42
C GLU A 17 -0.21 -79.53 -36.91
N VAL A 18 -0.76 -80.43 -36.09
CA VAL A 18 -0.66 -80.34 -34.62
C VAL A 18 0.80 -80.49 -34.20
N ASN A 19 1.55 -81.38 -34.84
CA ASN A 19 2.96 -81.61 -34.56
C ASN A 19 3.83 -80.41 -34.90
N LYS A 20 3.54 -79.68 -35.99
CA LYS A 20 4.20 -78.41 -36.29
C LYS A 20 3.97 -77.37 -35.18
N LEU A 21 2.75 -77.27 -34.68
CA LEU A 21 2.42 -76.38 -33.55
C LEU A 21 3.13 -76.83 -32.26
N LEU A 22 3.08 -78.12 -31.94
CA LEU A 22 3.77 -78.68 -30.78
C LEU A 22 5.28 -78.39 -30.84
N GLN A 23 5.91 -78.61 -31.99
CA GLN A 23 7.34 -78.34 -32.19
C GLN A 23 7.66 -76.85 -32.11
N HIS A 24 6.79 -75.97 -32.63
CA HIS A 24 6.94 -74.51 -32.47
C HIS A 24 6.96 -74.09 -30.99
N HIS A 25 6.23 -74.82 -30.14
CA HIS A 25 6.25 -74.64 -28.69
C HIS A 25 7.29 -75.50 -27.94
N GLY A 26 8.18 -76.19 -28.65
CA GLY A 26 9.25 -77.00 -28.07
C GLY A 26 8.81 -78.37 -27.53
N PHE A 27 7.59 -78.82 -27.84
CA PHE A 27 7.10 -80.15 -27.49
C PHE A 27 7.49 -81.19 -28.54
N LYS A 28 7.56 -82.46 -28.12
CA LYS A 28 7.85 -83.58 -29.03
C LYS A 28 6.64 -83.89 -29.92
N PRO A 29 6.84 -84.23 -31.21
CA PRO A 29 5.74 -84.61 -32.08
C PRO A 29 5.14 -85.96 -31.69
N VAL A 30 3.84 -86.08 -31.84
CA VAL A 30 3.08 -87.33 -31.76
C VAL A 30 3.38 -88.16 -33.00
N LYS A 31 3.80 -89.41 -32.82
CA LYS A 31 4.12 -90.34 -33.91
C LYS A 31 3.16 -91.51 -33.86
N PHE A 32 2.72 -91.96 -35.03
CA PHE A 32 2.01 -93.22 -35.15
C PHE A 32 3.00 -94.37 -34.97
N ALA A 33 2.63 -95.34 -34.14
CA ALA A 33 3.45 -96.49 -33.85
C ALA A 33 3.17 -97.61 -34.85
N ASP A 34 4.22 -98.22 -35.39
CA ASP A 34 4.08 -99.45 -36.17
C ASP A 34 3.69 -100.61 -35.21
N PRO A 35 2.54 -101.28 -35.42
CA PRO A 35 2.10 -102.40 -34.61
C PRO A 35 3.05 -103.60 -34.61
N VAL A 36 3.97 -103.70 -35.58
CA VAL A 36 4.89 -104.84 -35.75
C VAL A 36 6.23 -104.62 -35.03
N GLU A 37 6.67 -103.37 -34.89
CA GLU A 37 7.98 -103.03 -34.31
C GLU A 37 7.94 -102.73 -32.80
N ASN A 38 6.78 -102.36 -32.24
CA ASN A 38 6.66 -101.96 -30.84
C ASN A 38 6.27 -103.12 -29.91
N LYS A 39 7.21 -103.55 -29.05
CA LYS A 39 7.00 -104.66 -28.09
C LYS A 39 6.44 -104.23 -26.73
N ASN A 40 6.44 -102.94 -26.42
CA ASN A 40 5.96 -102.40 -25.14
C ASN A 40 4.58 -101.75 -25.31
N LEU A 41 3.52 -102.52 -25.05
CA LEU A 41 2.14 -102.07 -25.15
C LEU A 41 1.76 -100.99 -24.11
N SER A 42 2.57 -100.81 -23.06
CA SER A 42 2.37 -99.80 -22.02
C SER A 42 2.58 -98.37 -22.48
N ASP A 43 3.33 -98.17 -23.56
CA ASP A 43 3.75 -96.85 -24.06
C ASP A 43 2.89 -96.40 -25.25
N LEU A 44 1.88 -97.20 -25.62
CA LEU A 44 1.02 -97.00 -26.78
C LEU A 44 -0.41 -96.64 -26.33
N VAL A 45 -0.99 -95.62 -26.96
CA VAL A 45 -2.38 -95.22 -26.71
C VAL A 45 -3.19 -95.51 -27.97
N LEU A 46 -4.14 -96.44 -27.88
CA LEU A 46 -5.09 -96.69 -28.95
C LEU A 46 -6.23 -95.67 -28.85
N LEU A 47 -6.43 -94.89 -29.91
CA LEU A 47 -7.49 -93.90 -29.98
C LEU A 47 -8.44 -94.26 -31.12
N ASP A 48 -9.74 -94.14 -30.86
CA ASP A 48 -10.72 -94.11 -31.95
C ASP A 48 -10.69 -92.73 -32.63
N LYS A 49 -11.17 -92.67 -33.87
CA LYS A 49 -11.12 -91.46 -34.71
C LYS A 49 -11.71 -90.23 -34.03
N LYS A 50 -12.79 -90.42 -33.27
CA LYS A 50 -13.48 -89.35 -32.56
C LYS A 50 -12.62 -88.80 -31.42
N SER A 51 -12.08 -89.67 -30.55
CA SER A 51 -11.20 -89.22 -29.46
C SER A 51 -9.91 -88.59 -29.99
N ALA A 52 -9.34 -89.12 -31.08
CA ALA A 52 -8.16 -88.53 -31.71
C ALA A 52 -8.44 -87.10 -32.23
N ALA A 53 -9.57 -86.89 -32.90
CA ALA A 53 -9.98 -85.56 -33.36
C ALA A 53 -10.22 -84.57 -32.21
N GLU A 54 -10.88 -85.02 -31.13
CA GLU A 54 -11.12 -84.22 -29.92
C GLU A 54 -9.81 -83.84 -29.20
N ILE A 55 -8.85 -84.76 -29.09
CA ILE A 55 -7.53 -84.49 -28.51
C ILE A 55 -6.76 -83.48 -29.36
N ARG A 56 -6.75 -83.62 -30.70
CA ARG A 56 -6.12 -82.64 -31.60
C ARG A 56 -6.71 -81.25 -31.43
N MET A 57 -8.04 -81.14 -31.39
CA MET A 57 -8.71 -79.87 -31.18
C MET A 57 -8.36 -79.26 -29.82
N THR A 58 -8.33 -80.09 -28.77
CA THR A 58 -7.96 -79.67 -27.42
C THR A 58 -6.52 -79.16 -27.37
N LEU A 59 -5.57 -79.90 -27.97
CA LEU A 59 -4.16 -79.49 -28.07
C LEU A 59 -4.00 -78.18 -28.85
N LYS A 60 -4.64 -78.06 -30.03
CA LYS A 60 -4.63 -76.81 -30.82
C LYS A 60 -5.16 -75.64 -29.98
N THR A 61 -6.27 -75.83 -29.26
CA THR A 61 -6.89 -74.79 -28.42
C THR A 61 -5.99 -74.41 -27.24
N MET A 62 -5.39 -75.38 -26.55
CA MET A 62 -4.49 -75.13 -25.42
C MET A 62 -3.20 -74.40 -25.83
N LEU A 63 -2.62 -74.74 -26.98
CA LEU A 63 -1.42 -74.08 -27.50
C LEU A 63 -1.73 -72.62 -27.89
N MET A 64 -2.83 -72.38 -28.61
CA MET A 64 -3.29 -71.03 -28.94
C MET A 64 -3.60 -70.18 -27.69
N ASP A 65 -4.21 -70.78 -26.68
CA ASP A 65 -4.47 -70.11 -25.39
C ASP A 65 -3.16 -69.79 -24.64
N SER A 66 -2.17 -70.68 -24.72
CA SER A 66 -0.84 -70.43 -24.14
C SER A 66 -0.15 -69.22 -24.80
N GLU A 67 -0.18 -69.12 -26.13
CA GLU A 67 0.33 -67.96 -26.86
C GLU A 67 -0.36 -66.67 -26.47
N ARG A 68 -1.70 -66.70 -26.40
CA ARG A 68 -2.51 -65.54 -25.99
C ARG A 68 -2.16 -65.10 -24.57
N ARG A 69 -2.01 -66.04 -23.62
CA ARG A 69 -1.61 -65.74 -22.24
C ARG A 69 -0.19 -65.17 -22.18
N GLN A 70 0.74 -65.74 -22.95
CA GLN A 70 2.10 -65.21 -23.01
C GLN A 70 2.13 -63.79 -23.55
N ALA A 71 1.37 -63.49 -24.61
CA ALA A 71 1.23 -62.14 -25.14
C ALA A 71 0.66 -61.17 -24.10
N LEU A 72 -0.38 -61.57 -23.37
CA LEU A 72 -0.95 -60.76 -22.29
C LEU A 72 0.06 -60.48 -21.17
N ILE A 73 0.82 -61.50 -20.75
CA ILE A 73 1.86 -61.35 -19.73
C ILE A 73 2.92 -60.33 -20.19
N GLN A 74 3.36 -60.41 -21.45
CA GLN A 74 4.32 -59.46 -22.01
C GLN A 74 3.78 -58.03 -22.01
N GLU A 75 2.53 -57.82 -22.41
CA GLU A 75 1.89 -56.50 -22.36
C GLU A 75 1.73 -55.99 -20.92
N ILE A 76 1.37 -56.85 -19.96
CA ILE A 76 1.32 -56.49 -18.54
C ILE A 76 2.71 -56.07 -18.03
N ILE A 77 3.78 -56.77 -18.42
CA ILE A 77 5.15 -56.42 -18.02
C ILE A 77 5.54 -55.06 -18.60
N LYS A 78 5.26 -54.82 -19.89
CA LYS A 78 5.54 -53.52 -20.53
C LYS A 78 4.79 -52.37 -19.85
N THR A 79 3.49 -52.55 -19.63
CA THR A 79 2.65 -51.53 -18.98
C THR A 79 3.07 -51.31 -17.51
N ASN A 80 3.42 -52.35 -16.76
CA ASN A 80 3.94 -52.22 -15.39
C ASN A 80 5.26 -51.44 -15.34
N ASN A 81 6.17 -51.70 -16.29
CA ASN A 81 7.44 -50.97 -16.38
C ASN A 81 7.22 -49.51 -16.75
N HIS A 82 6.30 -49.22 -17.67
CA HIS A 82 5.92 -47.85 -18.01
C HIS A 82 5.33 -47.11 -16.81
N LEU A 83 4.39 -47.73 -16.08
CA LEU A 83 3.81 -47.17 -14.87
C LEU A 83 4.87 -46.91 -13.78
N LYS A 84 5.87 -47.79 -13.64
CA LYS A 84 6.99 -47.55 -12.72
C LYS A 84 7.82 -46.33 -13.09
N GLU A 85 8.01 -46.07 -14.38
CA GLU A 85 8.70 -44.86 -14.85
C GLU A 85 7.88 -43.61 -14.54
N GLU A 86 6.58 -43.62 -14.87
CA GLU A 86 5.68 -42.51 -14.58
C GLU A 86 5.66 -42.19 -13.08
N VAL A 87 5.56 -43.21 -12.22
CA VAL A 87 5.64 -43.02 -10.76
C VAL A 87 6.95 -42.36 -10.36
N ARG A 88 8.09 -42.77 -10.93
CA ARG A 88 9.39 -42.17 -10.63
C ARG A 88 9.46 -40.70 -11.07
N GLU A 89 8.96 -40.38 -12.26
CA GLU A 89 8.87 -39.01 -12.74
C GLU A 89 7.95 -38.14 -11.88
N HIS A 90 6.79 -38.68 -11.48
CA HIS A 90 5.87 -38.00 -10.58
C HIS A 90 6.50 -37.75 -9.20
N MET A 91 7.24 -38.72 -8.65
CA MET A 91 7.99 -38.55 -7.41
C MET A 91 9.07 -37.47 -7.54
N SER A 92 9.82 -37.44 -8.65
CA SER A 92 10.83 -36.41 -8.92
C SER A 92 10.21 -35.02 -9.01
N ARG A 93 9.10 -34.88 -9.75
CA ARG A 93 8.34 -33.62 -9.85
C ARG A 93 7.80 -33.18 -8.49
N ALA A 94 7.24 -34.09 -7.70
CA ALA A 94 6.74 -33.79 -6.36
C ALA A 94 7.86 -33.31 -5.43
N ALA A 95 9.04 -33.93 -5.47
CA ALA A 95 10.20 -33.50 -4.69
C ALA A 95 10.66 -32.08 -5.09
N GLN A 96 10.72 -31.78 -6.39
CA GLN A 96 11.06 -30.44 -6.87
C GLN A 96 10.03 -29.39 -6.44
N HIS A 97 8.74 -29.72 -6.48
CA HIS A 97 7.68 -28.84 -6.00
C HIS A 97 7.77 -28.61 -4.49
N SER A 98 8.06 -29.65 -3.71
CA SER A 98 8.29 -29.54 -2.26
C SER A 98 9.49 -28.64 -1.95
N GLN A 99 10.61 -28.81 -2.65
CA GLN A 99 11.79 -27.96 -2.46
C GLN A 99 11.46 -26.49 -2.77
N ARG A 100 10.80 -26.22 -3.89
CA ARG A 100 10.39 -24.86 -4.25
C ARG A 100 9.43 -24.24 -3.22
N ALA A 101 8.53 -25.03 -2.64
CA ALA A 101 7.66 -24.57 -1.56
C ALA A 101 8.48 -24.14 -0.33
N THR A 102 9.47 -24.95 0.09
CA THR A 102 10.34 -24.60 1.22
C THR A 102 11.19 -23.36 0.95
N GLU A 103 11.66 -23.14 -0.29
CA GLU A 103 12.38 -21.93 -0.67
C GLU A 103 11.49 -20.68 -0.60
N LEU A 104 10.24 -20.80 -1.07
CA LEU A 104 9.25 -19.72 -1.01
C LEU A 104 8.84 -19.40 0.43
N GLU A 105 8.69 -20.41 1.30
CA GLU A 105 8.44 -20.21 2.73
C GLU A 105 9.59 -19.45 3.40
N GLY A 106 10.85 -19.78 3.08
CA GLY A 106 12.02 -19.05 3.57
C GLY A 106 12.07 -17.58 3.11
N LEU A 107 11.74 -17.32 1.85
CA LEU A 107 11.63 -15.95 1.33
C LEU A 107 10.49 -15.18 2.00
N LEU A 108 9.33 -15.81 2.20
CA LEU A 108 8.20 -15.20 2.88
C LEU A 108 8.52 -14.86 4.34
N ALA A 109 9.22 -15.74 5.05
CA ALA A 109 9.71 -15.46 6.40
C ALA A 109 10.66 -14.23 6.42
N THR A 110 11.54 -14.12 5.43
CA THR A 110 12.47 -12.98 5.30
C THR A 110 11.75 -11.67 4.97
N VAL A 111 10.73 -11.71 4.12
CA VAL A 111 9.91 -10.53 3.81
C VAL A 111 9.12 -10.11 5.04
N LYS A 112 8.54 -11.07 5.77
CA LYS A 112 7.76 -10.80 6.98
C LYS A 112 8.59 -10.09 8.06
N THR A 113 9.82 -10.55 8.32
CA THR A 113 10.70 -9.87 9.28
C THR A 113 11.06 -8.46 8.80
N ARG A 114 11.32 -8.26 7.51
CA ARG A 114 11.66 -6.94 6.98
C ARG A 114 10.49 -5.95 6.99
N VAL A 115 9.27 -6.43 6.78
CA VAL A 115 8.04 -5.63 6.94
C VAL A 115 7.85 -5.25 8.41
N GLN A 116 7.97 -6.20 9.34
CA GLN A 116 7.90 -5.92 10.77
C GLN A 116 8.93 -4.86 11.19
N ASP A 117 10.18 -5.00 10.75
CA ASP A 117 11.23 -4.01 11.04
C ASP A 117 10.90 -2.61 10.48
N LEU A 118 10.21 -2.54 9.33
CA LEU A 118 9.78 -1.27 8.75
C LEU A 118 8.63 -0.66 9.54
N GLU A 119 7.65 -1.47 9.93
CA GLU A 119 6.53 -1.06 10.78
C GLU A 119 7.04 -0.54 12.12
N ASP A 120 7.93 -1.27 12.79
CA ASP A 120 8.52 -0.88 14.07
C ASP A 120 9.31 0.44 13.96
N ARG A 121 10.06 0.63 12.86
CA ARG A 121 10.76 1.90 12.60
C ARG A 121 9.78 3.05 12.35
N CYS A 122 8.69 2.81 11.61
CA CYS A 122 7.66 3.82 11.35
C CYS A 122 6.94 4.21 12.63
N LEU A 123 6.53 3.23 13.44
CA LEU A 123 5.92 3.44 14.76
C LEU A 123 6.89 4.18 15.68
N GLY A 124 8.16 3.79 15.72
CA GLY A 124 9.19 4.47 16.50
C GLY A 124 9.34 5.95 16.13
N LYS A 125 9.37 6.27 14.83
CA LYS A 125 9.40 7.66 14.35
C LYS A 125 8.13 8.44 14.71
N ALA A 126 6.95 7.82 14.56
CA ALA A 126 5.69 8.45 14.91
C ALA A 126 5.61 8.79 16.41
N VAL A 127 6.04 7.88 17.28
CA VAL A 127 6.10 8.10 18.73
C VAL A 127 7.09 9.20 19.08
N GLN A 128 8.27 9.24 18.45
CA GLN A 128 9.25 10.31 18.64
C GLN A 128 8.73 11.69 18.19
N GLN A 129 8.03 11.75 17.05
CA GLN A 129 7.41 13.00 16.58
C GLN A 129 6.29 13.47 17.52
N LEU A 130 5.48 12.55 18.02
CA LEU A 130 4.41 12.86 18.97
C LEU A 130 4.98 13.42 20.29
N SER A 131 6.01 12.78 20.84
CA SER A 131 6.65 13.25 22.08
C SER A 131 7.30 14.62 21.90
N HIS A 132 7.98 14.85 20.77
CA HIS A 132 8.56 16.15 20.44
C HIS A 132 7.49 17.24 20.29
N THR A 133 6.38 16.93 19.60
CA THR A 133 5.26 17.86 19.42
C THR A 133 4.62 18.22 20.77
N HIS A 134 4.43 17.22 21.64
CA HIS A 134 3.91 17.46 23.00
C HIS A 134 4.85 18.35 23.81
N GLN A 135 6.17 18.14 23.73
CA GLN A 135 7.15 18.98 24.40
C GLN A 135 7.09 20.43 23.89
N LEU A 136 7.09 20.64 22.57
CA LEU A 136 6.97 21.97 21.97
C LEU A 136 5.65 22.66 22.36
N GLN A 137 4.56 21.92 22.45
CA GLN A 137 3.27 22.44 22.86
C GLN A 137 3.30 22.91 24.33
N GLN A 138 3.97 22.16 25.20
CA GLN A 138 4.17 22.54 26.60
C GLN A 138 5.05 23.79 26.70
N GLU A 139 6.18 23.84 25.99
CA GLU A 139 7.07 25.01 25.95
C GLU A 139 6.35 26.26 25.42
N ASN A 140 5.51 26.12 24.39
CA ASN A 140 4.69 27.21 23.84
C ASN A 140 3.66 27.70 24.87
N ARG A 141 3.01 26.78 25.60
CA ARG A 141 2.08 27.15 26.68
C ARG A 141 2.80 27.93 27.78
N GLU A 142 3.97 27.48 28.20
CA GLU A 142 4.78 28.18 29.21
C GLU A 142 5.24 29.56 28.72
N ALA A 143 5.68 29.66 27.46
CA ALA A 143 6.06 30.93 26.85
C ALA A 143 4.88 31.90 26.80
N ARG A 144 3.67 31.45 26.41
CA ARG A 144 2.45 32.28 26.40
C ARG A 144 2.11 32.82 27.78
N ILE A 145 2.18 31.98 28.83
CA ILE A 145 1.94 32.41 30.21
C ILE A 145 2.95 33.50 30.61
N ARG A 146 4.24 33.32 30.26
CA ARG A 146 5.28 34.32 30.54
C ARG A 146 5.04 35.63 29.79
N CYS A 147 4.65 35.58 28.52
CA CYS A 147 4.31 36.77 27.72
C CYS A 147 3.15 37.55 28.36
N GLN A 148 2.05 36.88 28.72
CA GLN A 148 0.91 37.51 29.38
C GLN A 148 1.30 38.18 30.71
N ALA A 149 2.13 37.52 31.52
CA ALA A 149 2.61 38.10 32.77
C ALA A 149 3.46 39.36 32.54
N LEU A 150 4.29 39.37 31.50
CA LEU A 150 5.10 40.54 31.14
C LEU A 150 4.25 41.68 30.59
N GLU A 151 3.24 41.40 29.76
CA GLU A 151 2.27 42.39 29.27
C GLU A 151 1.51 43.07 30.42
N GLN A 152 1.03 42.28 31.39
CA GLN A 152 0.39 42.83 32.59
C GLN A 152 1.34 43.71 33.39
N LYS A 153 2.61 43.30 33.53
CA LYS A 153 3.62 44.10 34.23
C LYS A 153 3.92 45.41 33.49
N LEU A 154 4.01 45.37 32.16
CA LEU A 154 4.21 46.55 31.33
C LEU A 154 3.03 47.52 31.46
N SER A 155 1.79 47.02 31.42
CA SER A 155 0.59 47.84 31.60
C SER A 155 0.59 48.56 32.94
N LYS A 156 0.94 47.86 34.04
CA LYS A 156 1.08 48.47 35.37
C LYS A 156 2.13 49.57 35.38
N GLN A 157 3.31 49.32 34.79
CA GLN A 157 4.36 50.34 34.72
C GLN A 157 3.96 51.56 33.87
N MET A 158 3.22 51.37 32.77
CA MET A 158 2.70 52.48 31.98
C MET A 158 1.70 53.33 32.77
N GLU A 159 0.83 52.70 33.57
CA GLU A 159 -0.11 53.40 34.43
C GLU A 159 0.61 54.20 35.53
N GLU A 160 1.60 53.59 36.20
CA GLU A 160 2.45 54.25 37.19
C GLU A 160 3.20 55.45 36.58
N ALA A 161 3.78 55.28 35.39
CA ALA A 161 4.47 56.35 34.67
C ALA A 161 3.52 57.51 34.31
N ALA A 162 2.31 57.21 33.86
CA ALA A 162 1.30 58.22 33.55
C ALA A 162 0.86 58.98 34.82
N GLN A 163 0.69 58.29 35.95
CA GLN A 163 0.39 58.92 37.23
C GLN A 163 1.52 59.84 37.71
N LEU A 164 2.78 59.41 37.58
CA LEU A 164 3.95 60.22 37.92
C LEU A 164 4.05 61.44 37.00
N GLN A 165 3.84 61.29 35.70
CA GLN A 165 3.85 62.39 34.74
C GLN A 165 2.77 63.43 35.07
N LYS A 166 1.58 62.99 35.47
CA LYS A 166 0.48 63.87 35.93
C LYS A 166 0.87 64.64 37.20
N LYS A 167 1.45 63.97 38.21
CA LYS A 167 1.93 64.64 39.43
C LYS A 167 3.00 65.68 39.12
N LEU A 168 3.98 65.31 38.28
CA LEU A 168 5.07 66.19 37.89
C LEU A 168 4.55 67.42 37.15
N TYR A 169 3.57 67.27 36.26
CA TYR A 169 2.89 68.40 35.61
C TYR A 169 2.25 69.37 36.62
N PHE A 170 1.50 68.86 37.60
CA PHE A 170 0.90 69.72 38.63
C PHE A 170 1.95 70.41 39.50
N SER A 171 2.98 69.69 39.94
CA SER A 171 4.08 70.28 40.72
C SER A 171 4.83 71.36 39.92
N VAL A 172 5.09 71.15 38.62
CA VAL A 172 5.70 72.17 37.76
C VAL A 172 4.79 73.39 37.61
N LYS A 173 3.49 73.20 37.35
CA LYS A 173 2.51 74.30 37.27
C LYS A 173 2.43 75.11 38.57
N GLU A 174 2.43 74.44 39.71
CA GLU A 174 2.40 75.10 41.03
C GLU A 174 3.69 75.88 41.28
N GLU A 175 4.84 75.30 40.93
CA GLU A 175 6.14 75.95 41.04
C GLU A 175 6.26 77.17 40.11
N GLU A 176 5.77 77.08 38.85
CA GLU A 176 5.68 78.21 37.94
C GLU A 176 4.82 79.34 38.52
N LEU A 177 3.69 79.02 39.16
CA LEU A 177 2.84 80.01 39.84
C LEU A 177 3.54 80.59 41.07
N ARG A 178 4.29 79.78 41.84
CA ARG A 178 5.09 80.23 42.99
C ARG A 178 6.18 81.19 42.54
N VAL A 179 6.94 80.84 41.50
CA VAL A 179 7.97 81.68 40.89
C VAL A 179 7.37 82.95 40.31
N SER A 180 6.22 82.89 39.65
CA SER A 180 5.51 84.07 39.13
C SER A 180 5.08 85.02 40.25
N ARG A 181 4.56 84.48 41.37
CA ARG A 181 4.22 85.27 42.56
C ARG A 181 5.47 85.90 43.18
N GLN A 182 6.56 85.15 43.30
CA GLN A 182 7.83 85.64 43.83
C GLN A 182 8.42 86.73 42.94
N ARG A 183 8.40 86.55 41.61
CA ARG A 183 8.84 87.58 40.65
C ARG A 183 8.00 88.85 40.76
N ARG A 184 6.67 88.74 40.87
CA ARG A 184 5.80 89.91 41.06
C ARG A 184 6.08 90.63 42.37
N ALA A 185 6.18 89.90 43.47
CA ALA A 185 6.53 90.46 44.77
C ALA A 185 7.91 91.14 44.74
N PHE A 186 8.89 90.54 44.08
CA PHE A 186 10.21 91.13 43.88
C PHE A 186 10.13 92.40 43.03
N GLN A 187 9.36 92.39 41.94
CA GLN A 187 9.15 93.57 41.10
C GLN A 187 8.44 94.70 41.86
N ASP A 188 7.46 94.39 42.72
CA ASP A 188 6.79 95.39 43.56
C ASP A 188 7.73 95.98 44.61
N ILE A 189 8.65 95.17 45.17
CA ILE A 189 9.72 95.64 46.05
C ILE A 189 10.70 96.51 45.26
N CYS A 190 11.21 96.06 44.12
CA CYS A 190 12.10 96.84 43.26
C CYS A 190 11.46 98.15 42.83
N ASN A 191 10.18 98.17 42.45
CA ASN A 191 9.48 99.40 42.08
C ASN A 191 9.32 100.37 43.28
N LYS A 192 9.16 99.85 44.50
CA LYS A 192 9.16 100.67 45.73
C LYS A 192 10.55 101.19 46.10
N VAL A 193 11.59 100.40 45.88
CA VAL A 193 12.99 100.76 46.11
C VAL A 193 13.47 101.76 45.05
N CYS A 194 13.13 101.58 43.77
CA CYS A 194 13.41 102.53 42.69
C CYS A 194 12.66 103.87 42.82
N GLN A 195 11.59 103.96 43.63
CA GLN A 195 10.96 105.24 43.98
C GLN A 195 11.71 105.99 45.09
N GLN A 196 12.64 105.34 45.77
CA GLN A 196 13.57 105.97 46.70
C GLN A 196 14.99 105.84 46.15
N ASN A 197 15.33 106.65 45.15
CA ASN A 197 16.71 106.81 44.69
C ASN A 197 17.54 107.47 45.82
N SER A 198 18.01 106.64 46.75
CA SER A 198 18.96 107.01 47.79
C SER A 198 20.39 106.71 47.29
N PRO A 199 21.36 107.62 47.47
CA PRO A 199 22.75 107.41 47.04
C PRO A 199 23.41 106.17 47.67
N THR A 200 22.83 105.62 48.75
CA THR A 200 23.26 104.37 49.39
C THR A 200 22.96 103.14 48.54
N ASP A 201 21.87 103.14 47.76
CA ASP A 201 21.49 102.00 46.92
C ASP A 201 22.43 101.86 45.71
N GLN A 202 22.99 102.97 45.21
CA GLN A 202 24.02 102.94 44.16
C GLN A 202 25.32 102.30 44.67
N GLN A 203 25.72 102.58 45.92
CA GLN A 203 26.89 101.91 46.54
C GLN A 203 26.65 100.42 46.77
N VAL A 204 25.43 100.01 47.12
CA VAL A 204 25.10 98.59 47.30
C VAL A 204 25.10 97.85 45.96
N LEU A 205 24.57 98.46 44.89
CA LEU A 205 24.61 97.88 43.55
C LEU A 205 26.05 97.75 43.02
N GLU A 206 26.91 98.74 43.24
CA GLU A 206 28.34 98.64 42.87
C GLU A 206 29.06 97.51 43.63
N VAL A 207 28.72 97.28 44.91
CA VAL A 207 29.25 96.17 45.70
C VAL A 207 28.68 94.82 45.21
N ILE A 208 27.42 94.76 44.82
CA ILE A 208 26.81 93.57 44.22
C ILE A 208 27.48 93.24 42.88
N ASP A 209 27.66 94.23 42.00
CA ASP A 209 28.36 94.06 40.72
C ASP A 209 29.81 93.57 40.95
N PHE A 210 30.50 94.10 41.96
CA PHE A 210 31.83 93.63 42.34
C PHE A 210 31.83 92.15 42.74
N TYR A 211 30.91 91.72 43.62
CA TYR A 211 30.83 90.33 44.07
C TYR A 211 30.26 89.38 43.01
N GLU A 212 29.37 89.83 42.13
CA GLU A 212 28.91 89.05 40.98
C GLU A 212 30.04 88.83 39.97
N THR A 213 30.90 89.83 39.78
CA THR A 213 32.10 89.70 38.94
C THR A 213 33.12 88.74 39.57
N GLU A 214 33.36 88.84 40.89
CA GLU A 214 34.23 87.92 41.64
C GLU A 214 33.70 86.47 41.62
N MET A 215 32.39 86.29 41.79
CA MET A 215 31.73 84.99 41.77
C MET A 215 31.69 84.37 40.37
N SER A 216 31.55 85.20 39.33
CA SER A 216 31.69 84.77 37.93
C SER A 216 33.13 84.34 37.63
N GLN A 217 34.13 85.08 38.12
CA GLN A 217 35.54 84.68 38.03
C GLN A 217 35.85 83.39 38.82
N MET A 218 35.23 83.19 39.97
CA MET A 218 35.34 81.95 40.76
C MET A 218 34.63 80.76 40.10
N LEU A 219 33.48 80.98 39.47
CA LEU A 219 32.76 79.98 38.68
C LEU A 219 33.50 79.60 37.41
N ASP A 220 34.16 80.55 36.74
CA ASP A 220 35.03 80.27 35.59
C ASP A 220 36.30 79.52 36.02
N LYS A 221 36.89 79.85 37.18
CA LYS A 221 37.97 79.06 37.79
C LYS A 221 37.51 77.63 38.13
N LEU A 222 36.31 77.45 38.68
CA LEU A 222 35.74 76.12 38.97
C LEU A 222 35.39 75.35 37.68
N ARG A 223 34.92 76.02 36.64
CA ARG A 223 34.63 75.42 35.33
C ARG A 223 35.91 75.03 34.59
N SER A 224 37.00 75.79 34.77
CA SER A 224 38.34 75.45 34.29
C SER A 224 38.98 74.28 35.07
N VAL A 225 38.63 74.08 36.35
CA VAL A 225 39.12 72.97 37.20
C VAL A 225 38.29 71.69 37.02
N LYS A 226 37.02 71.78 36.58
CA LYS A 226 36.13 70.62 36.35
C LYS A 226 36.28 69.97 34.97
N GLY A 227 37.41 70.22 34.30
CA GLY A 227 37.80 69.65 33.01
C GLY A 227 38.61 68.36 33.08
N GLN A 228 38.52 67.57 34.15
CA GLN A 228 39.09 66.21 34.21
C GLN A 228 38.08 65.20 34.77
N PRO A 229 37.80 64.08 34.08
CA PRO A 229 36.99 63.00 34.61
C PRO A 229 37.89 62.03 35.37
N GLU A 230 37.92 62.14 36.70
CA GLU A 230 38.36 61.04 37.54
C GLU A 230 37.17 60.20 37.98
N THR A 231 37.19 58.96 37.50
CA THR A 231 36.47 57.80 38.00
C THR A 231 36.63 57.62 39.51
N ALA A 232 35.52 57.40 40.22
CA ALA A 232 35.19 56.14 40.88
C ALA A 232 34.16 56.33 42.01
N HIS A 233 33.50 55.21 42.34
CA HIS A 233 32.96 54.89 43.66
C HIS A 233 31.45 55.04 43.87
N TRP A 234 30.67 54.17 43.22
CA TRP A 234 29.49 53.56 43.87
C TRP A 234 29.25 52.12 43.39
N GLU A 235 30.18 51.21 43.71
CA GLU A 235 29.82 49.80 43.83
C GLU A 235 29.60 49.47 45.31
N LYS A 236 28.33 49.29 45.71
CA LYS A 236 27.89 48.41 46.81
C LYS A 236 26.38 48.53 47.04
N THR A 237 25.57 48.02 46.12
CA THR A 237 24.25 47.41 46.41
C THR A 237 23.65 46.87 45.12
N LYS A 238 23.85 45.58 44.86
CA LYS A 238 22.98 44.69 44.05
C LYS A 238 23.64 43.32 43.90
N LYS A 239 23.82 42.64 45.02
CA LYS A 239 23.93 41.17 45.07
C LYS A 239 22.56 40.66 45.50
N GLU A 240 21.65 40.55 44.54
CA GLU A 240 20.48 39.65 44.56
C GLU A 240 19.62 39.98 43.34
N THR A 241 19.82 39.20 42.28
CA THR A 241 18.87 38.87 41.19
C THR A 241 19.66 38.10 40.14
N ARG A 242 20.35 37.05 40.59
CA ARG A 242 20.82 36.00 39.71
C ARG A 242 19.66 35.03 39.60
N ASN A 243 18.79 35.24 38.61
CA ASN A 243 18.12 34.20 37.81
C ASN A 243 17.01 34.78 36.89
N VAL A 244 17.11 34.35 35.63
CA VAL A 244 16.08 34.29 34.57
C VAL A 244 15.64 35.59 33.89
N THR A 245 16.50 36.14 33.04
CA THR A 245 16.07 36.64 31.71
C THR A 245 17.26 36.42 30.77
N PRO A 246 17.12 35.73 29.62
CA PRO A 246 18.23 35.60 28.69
C PRO A 246 18.65 37.01 28.31
N SER A 247 19.94 37.33 28.46
CA SER A 247 20.46 38.66 28.17
C SER A 247 19.98 39.05 26.76
N LEU A 248 19.62 40.32 26.55
CA LEU A 248 19.09 40.82 25.27
C LEU A 248 19.98 40.41 24.07
N LYS A 249 21.28 40.23 24.34
CA LYS A 249 22.30 39.66 23.45
C LYS A 249 22.04 38.20 23.04
N THR A 250 21.60 37.34 23.95
CA THR A 250 21.23 35.93 23.68
C THR A 250 19.97 35.84 22.83
N LEU A 251 18.96 36.66 23.10
CA LEU A 251 17.73 36.71 22.30
C LEU A 251 17.99 37.25 20.89
N LEU A 252 18.79 38.32 20.77
CA LEU A 252 19.24 38.83 19.48
C LEU A 252 20.01 37.78 18.68
N LYS A 253 20.89 37.02 19.33
CA LYS A 253 21.65 35.95 18.69
C LYS A 253 20.73 34.83 18.19
N ALA A 254 19.78 34.38 19.00
CA ALA A 254 18.80 33.36 18.60
C ALA A 254 17.92 33.85 17.45
N TYR A 255 17.47 35.11 17.46
CA TYR A 255 16.68 35.69 16.37
C TYR A 255 17.49 35.84 15.08
N GLN A 256 18.79 36.16 15.20
CA GLN A 256 19.71 36.23 14.07
C GLN A 256 20.02 34.83 13.49
N GLU A 257 20.16 33.82 14.34
CA GLU A 257 20.32 32.42 13.94
C GLU A 257 19.03 31.90 13.25
N GLN A 258 17.85 32.20 13.79
CA GLN A 258 16.57 31.86 13.18
C GLN A 258 16.35 32.57 11.84
N GLN A 259 16.76 33.84 11.71
CA GLN A 259 16.73 34.53 10.41
C GLN A 259 17.67 33.88 9.40
N GLN A 260 18.84 33.41 9.83
CA GLN A 260 19.79 32.75 8.95
C GLN A 260 19.28 31.37 8.51
N GLU A 261 18.70 30.59 9.42
CA GLU A 261 18.09 29.30 9.12
C GLU A 261 16.90 29.44 8.17
N SER A 262 16.01 30.41 8.42
CA SER A 262 14.90 30.71 7.52
C SER A 262 15.38 31.13 6.12
N LYS A 263 16.47 31.90 6.02
CA LYS A 263 17.08 32.25 4.73
C LYS A 263 17.61 31.01 4.00
N VAL A 264 18.26 30.09 4.70
CA VAL A 264 18.77 28.84 4.11
C VAL A 264 17.60 27.99 3.60
N GLN A 265 16.55 27.81 4.40
CA GLN A 265 15.36 27.07 4.00
C GLN A 265 14.66 27.69 2.77
N ILE A 266 14.58 29.02 2.69
CA ILE A 266 14.03 29.72 1.53
C ILE A 266 14.88 29.46 0.28
N GLU A 267 16.20 29.46 0.39
CA GLU A 267 17.09 29.17 -0.75
C GLU A 267 17.02 27.69 -1.18
N GLU A 268 16.88 26.75 -0.24
CA GLU A 268 16.64 25.34 -0.54
C GLU A 268 15.32 25.13 -1.27
N LEU A 269 14.23 25.71 -0.76
CA LEU A 269 12.91 25.66 -1.42
C LEU A 269 12.94 26.32 -2.81
N LYS A 270 13.68 27.42 -3.00
CA LYS A 270 13.88 28.02 -4.33
C LYS A 270 14.63 27.10 -5.27
N LYS A 271 15.63 26.37 -4.77
CA LYS A 271 16.37 25.38 -5.54
C LYS A 271 15.47 24.21 -5.95
N GLU A 272 14.67 23.69 -5.02
CA GLU A 272 13.69 22.63 -5.28
C GLU A 272 12.63 23.08 -6.31
N VAL A 273 12.09 24.29 -6.17
CA VAL A 273 11.16 24.86 -7.17
C VAL A 273 11.81 24.99 -8.54
N LYS A 274 13.10 25.36 -8.61
CA LYS A 274 13.83 25.41 -9.89
C LYS A 274 14.04 24.02 -10.48
N GLU A 275 14.36 23.02 -9.67
CA GLU A 275 14.51 21.62 -10.08
C GLU A 275 13.18 21.03 -10.57
N LEU A 276 12.10 21.23 -9.82
CA LEU A 276 10.74 20.82 -10.20
C LEU A 276 10.28 21.52 -11.48
N LYS A 277 10.59 22.81 -11.65
CA LYS A 277 10.29 23.54 -12.89
C LYS A 277 11.06 22.96 -14.07
N GLN A 278 12.33 22.62 -13.89
CA GLN A 278 13.13 21.96 -14.92
C GLN A 278 12.60 20.55 -15.23
N GLU A 279 12.10 19.81 -14.24
CA GLU A 279 11.45 18.51 -14.43
C GLU A 279 10.15 18.67 -15.25
N VAL A 280 9.33 19.66 -14.94
CA VAL A 280 8.09 19.94 -15.69
C VAL A 280 8.38 20.37 -17.12
N GLU A 281 9.43 21.18 -17.35
CA GLU A 281 9.84 21.60 -18.70
C GLU A 281 10.50 20.47 -19.52
N THR A 282 11.10 19.48 -18.86
CA THR A 282 11.68 18.30 -19.52
C THR A 282 10.64 17.21 -19.83
N ARG A 283 9.47 17.22 -19.18
CA ARG A 283 8.38 16.30 -19.51
C ARG A 283 7.86 16.53 -20.95
N PRO A 284 7.68 15.47 -21.75
CA PRO A 284 7.11 15.60 -23.09
C PRO A 284 5.69 16.15 -23.02
N THR A 285 5.41 17.22 -23.77
CA THR A 285 4.05 17.77 -23.83
C THR A 285 3.13 16.85 -24.63
N VAL A 286 1.83 16.85 -24.31
CA VAL A 286 0.81 16.04 -25.01
C VAL A 286 0.82 16.26 -26.54
N LYS A 287 1.23 17.46 -26.99
CA LYS A 287 1.40 17.78 -28.41
C LYS A 287 2.61 17.06 -29.02
N GLU A 288 3.72 16.97 -28.32
CA GLU A 288 4.93 16.25 -28.74
C GLU A 288 4.68 14.74 -28.78
N VAL A 289 3.98 14.19 -27.78
CA VAL A 289 3.57 12.77 -27.78
C VAL A 289 2.68 12.47 -28.99
N LYS A 290 1.74 13.36 -29.32
CA LYS A 290 0.91 13.22 -30.53
C LYS A 290 1.72 13.35 -31.81
N PHE A 291 2.71 14.24 -31.85
CA PHE A 291 3.61 14.40 -33.00
C PHE A 291 4.46 13.14 -33.22
N TYR A 292 5.11 12.62 -32.19
CA TYR A 292 5.90 11.39 -32.28
C TYR A 292 5.03 10.18 -32.62
N LYS A 293 3.82 10.07 -32.05
CA LYS A 293 2.84 9.05 -32.42
C LYS A 293 2.44 9.12 -33.90
N HIS A 294 2.29 10.34 -34.45
CA HIS A 294 1.98 10.51 -35.85
C HIS A 294 3.18 10.19 -36.75
N LYS A 295 4.39 10.58 -36.35
CA LYS A 295 5.64 10.25 -37.04
C LYS A 295 5.89 8.73 -37.04
N LEU A 296 5.62 8.05 -35.92
CA LEU A 296 5.69 6.60 -35.79
C LEU A 296 4.73 5.91 -36.76
N ARG A 297 3.46 6.33 -36.79
CA ARG A 297 2.48 5.82 -37.78
C ARG A 297 2.92 6.04 -39.22
N ARG A 298 3.61 7.16 -39.51
CA ARG A 298 4.13 7.44 -40.84
C ARG A 298 5.28 6.50 -41.21
N LEU A 299 6.19 6.24 -40.27
CA LEU A 299 7.28 5.29 -40.45
C LEU A 299 6.77 3.84 -40.55
N GLU A 300 5.79 3.45 -39.73
CA GLU A 300 5.10 2.16 -39.85
C GLU A 300 4.36 2.00 -41.18
N ALA A 301 3.76 3.09 -41.71
CA ALA A 301 3.16 3.08 -43.03
C ALA A 301 4.22 2.95 -44.14
N LEU A 302 5.40 3.57 -43.97
CA LEU A 302 6.53 3.39 -44.88
C LEU A 302 7.13 1.98 -44.80
N ASP A 303 7.20 1.36 -43.63
CA ASP A 303 7.67 -0.04 -43.43
C ASP A 303 6.72 -1.06 -44.09
N LYS A 304 5.41 -0.80 -44.04
CA LYS A 304 4.41 -1.57 -44.79
C LYS A 304 4.53 -1.42 -46.31
N HIS A 305 5.18 -0.37 -46.80
CA HIS A 305 5.36 -0.10 -48.24
C HIS A 305 6.79 -0.39 -48.74
N SER A 306 7.79 -0.45 -47.86
CA SER A 306 9.19 -0.78 -48.20
C SER A 306 9.42 -2.27 -48.41
N ASN A 307 8.53 -3.14 -47.88
CA ASN A 307 8.56 -4.60 -48.12
C ASN A 307 8.28 -5.03 -49.58
N ILE A 308 8.20 -4.10 -50.54
CA ILE A 308 8.07 -4.41 -51.98
C ILE A 308 9.32 -4.01 -52.80
N ARG A 309 10.34 -3.33 -52.23
CA ARG A 309 11.60 -3.06 -52.95
C ARG A 309 12.81 -3.01 -52.02
N LEU A 310 13.21 -4.17 -51.50
CA LEU A 310 14.64 -4.46 -51.33
C LEU A 310 15.02 -5.39 -52.48
N PRO A 311 15.89 -4.97 -53.44
CA PRO A 311 16.50 -5.90 -54.37
C PRO A 311 17.29 -6.92 -53.57
N GLN A 312 16.79 -8.14 -53.56
CA GLN A 312 17.47 -9.35 -53.12
C GLN A 312 18.86 -9.39 -53.75
N ASP A 313 19.89 -9.51 -52.91
CA ASP A 313 21.28 -9.52 -53.34
C ASP A 313 21.49 -10.58 -54.42
N VAL A 314 21.85 -10.03 -55.58
CA VAL A 314 22.35 -10.67 -56.77
C VAL A 314 23.75 -11.16 -56.47
N GLU A 315 24.03 -12.39 -56.90
CA GLU A 315 25.36 -12.95 -56.97
C GLU A 315 26.35 -11.95 -57.57
N MET A 316 27.49 -11.82 -56.89
CA MET A 316 28.69 -11.13 -57.34
C MET A 316 28.96 -11.40 -58.82
N THR A 317 28.57 -10.47 -59.69
CA THR A 317 29.10 -10.39 -61.04
C THR A 317 29.65 -9.00 -61.24
N GLU A 318 30.98 -8.94 -61.27
CA GLU A 318 31.77 -7.83 -61.76
C GLU A 318 31.24 -7.41 -63.13
N ASN A 319 30.66 -6.22 -63.22
CA ASN A 319 31.00 -5.19 -64.21
C ASN A 319 29.94 -4.07 -64.27
N ALA A 320 30.45 -2.87 -64.52
CA ALA A 320 29.76 -1.63 -64.87
C ALA A 320 29.35 -0.68 -63.72
N ASN A 321 30.26 0.27 -63.45
CA ASN A 321 29.98 1.67 -63.09
C ASN A 321 29.13 1.95 -61.82
N ASP A 322 29.38 1.18 -60.77
CA ASP A 322 28.63 1.15 -59.52
C ASP A 322 29.11 2.17 -58.46
N GLY A 323 29.61 3.33 -58.90
CA GLY A 323 30.14 4.37 -58.00
C GLY A 323 29.05 5.27 -57.42
N THR A 324 28.06 5.63 -58.26
CA THR A 324 26.95 6.52 -57.89
C THR A 324 25.90 5.81 -57.03
N VAL A 325 25.54 4.56 -57.35
CA VAL A 325 24.55 3.79 -56.57
C VAL A 325 25.09 3.46 -55.18
N LYS A 326 26.38 3.08 -55.06
CA LYS A 326 27.04 2.91 -53.76
C LYS A 326 27.13 4.22 -52.97
N ALA A 327 27.40 5.35 -53.63
CA ALA A 327 27.42 6.66 -52.95
C ALA A 327 26.03 7.04 -52.41
N ASP A 328 24.97 6.85 -53.21
CA ASP A 328 23.59 7.13 -52.81
C ASP A 328 23.11 6.23 -51.64
N LEU A 329 23.49 4.94 -51.66
CA LEU A 329 23.24 4.02 -50.54
C LEU A 329 24.03 4.41 -49.29
N CYS A 330 25.31 4.78 -49.44
CA CYS A 330 26.12 5.27 -48.32
C CYS A 330 25.54 6.54 -47.70
N ASP A 331 25.05 7.48 -48.51
CA ASP A 331 24.40 8.69 -48.04
C ASP A 331 23.06 8.40 -47.35
N TYR A 332 22.29 7.43 -47.85
CA TYR A 332 21.07 6.96 -47.18
C TYR A 332 21.35 6.35 -45.80
N TYR A 333 22.31 5.42 -45.70
CA TYR A 333 22.68 4.83 -44.42
C TYR A 333 23.31 5.85 -43.46
N HIS A 334 24.11 6.79 -43.96
CA HIS A 334 24.69 7.85 -43.14
C HIS A 334 23.60 8.78 -42.58
N ASN A 335 22.60 9.16 -43.39
CA ASN A 335 21.46 9.94 -42.93
C ASN A 335 20.61 9.16 -41.91
N LEU A 336 20.34 7.87 -42.15
CA LEU A 336 19.61 7.03 -41.20
C LEU A 336 20.34 6.90 -39.86
N LEU A 337 21.65 6.67 -39.89
CA LEU A 337 22.47 6.61 -38.68
C LEU A 337 22.50 7.95 -37.93
N LYS A 338 22.44 9.08 -38.65
CA LYS A 338 22.34 10.42 -38.06
C LYS A 338 20.97 10.70 -37.43
N GLU A 339 19.89 10.17 -38.00
CA GLU A 339 18.57 10.22 -37.37
C GLU A 339 18.51 9.36 -36.10
N ILE A 340 19.06 8.14 -36.16
CA ILE A 340 19.15 7.25 -34.99
C ILE A 340 20.01 7.88 -33.89
N SER A 341 21.14 8.51 -34.25
CA SER A 341 22.00 9.20 -33.29
C SER A 341 21.30 10.38 -32.62
N SER A 342 20.45 11.11 -33.35
CA SER A 342 19.63 12.20 -32.79
C SER A 342 18.60 11.67 -31.79
N ILE A 343 18.03 10.49 -32.01
CA ILE A 343 17.06 9.86 -31.10
C ILE A 343 17.75 9.34 -29.85
N ALA A 344 18.90 8.67 -30.01
CA ALA A 344 19.68 8.12 -28.89
C ALA A 344 20.31 9.20 -28.01
N SER A 345 20.69 10.35 -28.60
CA SER A 345 21.32 11.47 -27.89
C SER A 345 20.32 12.49 -27.35
N ASP A 346 19.02 12.31 -27.59
CA ASP A 346 17.98 13.22 -27.12
C ASP A 346 17.93 13.21 -25.58
N HIS A 347 18.06 14.40 -24.97
CA HIS A 347 17.97 14.65 -23.53
C HIS A 347 16.67 14.13 -22.87
N LYS A 348 15.64 13.80 -23.64
CA LYS A 348 14.36 13.25 -23.18
C LYS A 348 14.20 11.73 -23.41
N ALA A 349 15.22 11.04 -23.94
CA ALA A 349 15.14 9.59 -24.17
C ALA A 349 15.03 8.81 -22.83
N PRO A 350 14.18 7.77 -22.71
CA PRO A 350 13.77 7.22 -21.40
C PRO A 350 14.83 6.42 -20.65
N LEU A 351 16.01 6.23 -21.23
CA LEU A 351 17.11 5.54 -20.59
C LEU A 351 18.37 6.35 -20.87
N ARG A 352 19.07 6.76 -19.81
CA ARG A 352 20.43 7.29 -19.90
C ARG A 352 21.35 6.16 -20.35
N LEU A 353 21.32 5.86 -21.64
CA LEU A 353 22.23 4.92 -22.28
C LEU A 353 23.61 5.59 -22.26
N TYR A 354 24.38 5.16 -21.27
CA TYR A 354 25.84 5.22 -21.21
C TYR A 354 26.48 6.43 -21.93
N ARG A 355 26.53 7.57 -21.26
CA ARG A 355 27.35 8.72 -21.68
C ARG A 355 28.83 8.34 -21.48
N GLN A 356 29.43 7.68 -22.45
CA GLN A 356 30.88 7.75 -22.63
C GLN A 356 31.21 9.06 -23.33
N ASN A 357 32.01 9.91 -22.67
CA ASN A 357 32.65 11.06 -23.29
C ASN A 357 33.67 10.55 -24.32
N PRO A 358 33.54 10.88 -25.62
CA PRO A 358 34.62 10.60 -26.55
C PRO A 358 35.73 11.63 -26.31
N SER A 359 36.90 11.17 -25.87
CA SER A 359 38.13 11.96 -25.99
C SER A 359 38.44 12.12 -27.48
N SER A 360 38.74 13.34 -27.89
CA SER A 360 39.15 13.71 -29.24
C SER A 360 40.17 12.75 -29.85
N VAL A 361 39.86 12.15 -31.01
CA VAL A 361 40.63 12.20 -32.28
C VAL A 361 39.96 11.22 -33.27
N ASP A 362 39.58 11.72 -34.47
CA ASP A 362 38.97 11.03 -35.64
C ASP A 362 37.43 11.00 -35.78
N ALA A 363 36.89 12.19 -36.05
CA ALA A 363 35.47 12.57 -36.13
C ALA A 363 34.56 11.90 -37.19
N ARG A 364 35.03 10.98 -38.04
CA ARG A 364 34.14 10.36 -39.07
C ARG A 364 33.83 8.88 -38.85
N ARG A 365 34.67 8.15 -38.11
CA ARG A 365 34.46 6.72 -37.84
C ARG A 365 33.98 6.50 -36.40
N GLU A 366 34.33 7.40 -35.48
CA GLU A 366 33.91 7.34 -34.08
C GLU A 366 32.50 7.87 -33.82
N GLU A 367 31.95 8.73 -34.70
CA GLU A 367 30.62 9.35 -34.52
C GLU A 367 29.48 8.33 -34.36
N PHE A 368 29.61 7.15 -34.97
CA PHE A 368 28.58 6.09 -34.92
C PHE A 368 29.05 4.84 -34.15
N GLN A 369 30.31 4.78 -33.70
CA GLN A 369 30.80 3.63 -32.92
C GLN A 369 30.09 3.52 -31.56
N THR A 370 29.65 4.64 -30.99
CA THR A 370 28.86 4.67 -29.76
C THR A 370 27.42 4.17 -29.95
N LEU A 371 26.92 4.13 -31.20
CA LEU A 371 25.57 3.65 -31.52
C LEU A 371 25.50 2.15 -31.68
N LEU A 372 26.58 1.49 -32.12
CA LEU A 372 26.56 0.05 -32.35
C LEU A 372 26.23 -0.73 -31.05
N PRO A 373 26.88 -0.49 -29.90
CA PRO A 373 26.48 -1.13 -28.64
C PRO A 373 25.05 -0.81 -28.23
N THR A 374 24.57 0.40 -28.56
CA THR A 374 23.21 0.84 -28.25
C THR A 374 22.17 0.11 -29.10
N LEU A 375 22.43 -0.05 -30.39
CA LEU A 375 21.59 -0.82 -31.31
C LEU A 375 21.59 -2.30 -30.98
N GLU A 376 22.75 -2.87 -30.60
CA GLU A 376 22.84 -4.24 -30.09
C GLU A 376 22.02 -4.40 -28.80
N ALA A 377 22.11 -3.46 -27.86
CA ALA A 377 21.30 -3.48 -26.65
C ALA A 377 19.80 -3.37 -26.95
N TRP A 378 19.37 -2.50 -27.88
CA TRP A 378 17.97 -2.40 -28.29
C TRP A 378 17.48 -3.67 -29.00
N ALA A 379 18.30 -4.27 -29.85
CA ALA A 379 17.99 -5.54 -30.49
C ALA A 379 17.85 -6.67 -29.47
N GLN A 380 18.74 -6.73 -28.47
CA GLN A 380 18.64 -7.66 -27.35
C GLN A 380 17.38 -7.41 -26.52
N GLN A 381 17.08 -6.15 -26.17
CA GLN A 381 15.87 -5.78 -25.44
C GLN A 381 14.59 -6.16 -26.21
N LEU A 382 14.57 -5.95 -27.52
CA LEU A 382 13.46 -6.35 -28.38
C LEU A 382 13.29 -7.88 -28.42
N HIS A 383 14.40 -8.63 -28.40
CA HIS A 383 14.37 -10.09 -28.29
C HIS A 383 13.83 -10.53 -26.92
N LEU A 384 14.34 -9.96 -25.83
CA LEU A 384 13.89 -10.22 -24.47
C LEU A 384 12.41 -9.86 -24.27
N LEU A 385 11.91 -8.84 -24.98
CA LEU A 385 10.50 -8.48 -24.96
C LEU A 385 9.62 -9.61 -25.51
N LYS A 386 10.05 -10.29 -26.58
CA LYS A 386 9.34 -11.47 -27.11
C LYS A 386 9.33 -12.61 -26.09
N ASP A 387 10.43 -12.83 -25.39
CA ASP A 387 10.50 -13.88 -24.36
C ASP A 387 9.71 -13.52 -23.11
N LEU A 388 9.65 -12.24 -22.73
CA LEU A 388 8.75 -11.73 -21.71
C LEU A 388 7.30 -11.95 -22.12
N GLN A 389 6.93 -11.73 -23.39
CA GLN A 389 5.59 -12.02 -23.90
C GLN A 389 5.22 -13.49 -23.72
N LYS A 390 6.12 -14.40 -24.13
CA LYS A 390 5.92 -15.84 -23.98
C LYS A 390 5.80 -16.22 -22.50
N GLY A 391 6.64 -15.61 -21.65
CA GLY A 391 6.61 -15.78 -20.19
C GLY A 391 5.28 -15.33 -19.59
N LEU A 392 4.80 -14.14 -19.96
CA LEU A 392 3.52 -13.59 -19.52
C LEU A 392 2.34 -14.42 -20.03
N ASN A 393 2.36 -14.88 -21.28
CA ASN A 393 1.33 -15.78 -21.82
C ASN A 393 1.31 -17.13 -21.10
N LYS A 394 2.47 -17.68 -20.75
CA LYS A 394 2.59 -18.90 -19.94
C LYS A 394 2.12 -18.69 -18.51
N LEU A 395 2.41 -17.52 -17.93
CA LEU A 395 1.94 -17.12 -16.60
C LEU A 395 0.42 -16.95 -16.60
N ARG A 396 -0.14 -16.25 -17.60
CA ARG A 396 -1.58 -16.14 -17.84
C ARG A 396 -2.23 -17.51 -17.94
N GLY A 397 -1.68 -18.43 -18.73
CA GLY A 397 -2.22 -19.79 -18.85
C GLY A 397 -2.21 -20.59 -17.55
N ARG A 398 -1.30 -20.28 -16.62
CA ARG A 398 -1.22 -20.92 -15.29
C ARG A 398 -2.16 -20.28 -14.27
N LEU A 399 -2.20 -18.95 -14.22
CA LEU A 399 -2.98 -18.20 -13.23
C LEU A 399 -4.45 -18.07 -13.66
N MET A 400 -4.73 -18.09 -14.97
CA MET A 400 -6.08 -17.93 -15.52
C MET A 400 -6.35 -18.91 -16.69
N PRO A 401 -6.48 -20.23 -16.42
CA PRO A 401 -6.67 -21.25 -17.45
C PRO A 401 -7.95 -21.06 -18.30
N CYS A 402 -8.98 -20.41 -17.73
CA CYS A 402 -10.28 -20.23 -18.37
C CYS A 402 -10.34 -19.06 -19.39
N LEU A 403 -9.29 -18.23 -19.50
CA LEU A 403 -9.22 -17.10 -20.45
C LEU A 403 -8.31 -17.40 -21.64
N THR A 404 -8.17 -18.67 -22.02
CA THR A 404 -7.49 -19.04 -23.27
C THR A 404 -8.38 -18.61 -24.44
N THR A 405 -8.26 -17.34 -24.84
CA THR A 405 -8.61 -16.95 -26.20
C THR A 405 -7.61 -17.63 -27.12
N ASP A 406 -7.96 -18.84 -27.55
CA ASP A 406 -7.53 -19.38 -28.82
C ASP A 406 -8.23 -18.57 -29.93
N ASP A 407 -7.86 -17.29 -30.03
CA ASP A 407 -8.12 -16.52 -31.24
C ASP A 407 -6.79 -16.47 -31.97
N GLY A 408 -6.76 -17.08 -33.16
CA GLY A 408 -5.61 -17.15 -34.04
C GLY A 408 -5.06 -15.76 -34.37
N HIS A 409 -4.16 -15.26 -33.53
CA HIS A 409 -3.38 -14.07 -33.83
C HIS A 409 -2.18 -14.57 -34.62
N SER A 410 -2.22 -14.28 -35.92
CA SER A 410 -1.15 -14.59 -36.85
C SER A 410 0.20 -14.14 -36.28
N ALA A 411 1.23 -14.96 -36.44
CA ALA A 411 2.60 -14.72 -35.95
C ALA A 411 3.29 -13.45 -36.51
N ALA A 412 2.55 -12.58 -37.20
CA ALA A 412 3.04 -11.37 -37.87
C ALA A 412 2.69 -10.06 -37.14
N GLU A 413 1.88 -10.07 -36.07
CA GLU A 413 1.59 -8.82 -35.35
C GLU A 413 2.75 -8.46 -34.41
N ALA A 414 3.31 -7.27 -34.60
CA ALA A 414 4.44 -6.77 -33.82
C ALA A 414 4.08 -6.70 -32.33
N VAL A 415 5.02 -7.13 -31.49
CA VAL A 415 4.88 -7.19 -30.03
C VAL A 415 4.75 -5.78 -29.45
N LYS A 416 3.55 -5.41 -28.98
CA LYS A 416 3.29 -4.11 -28.36
C LYS A 416 3.45 -4.22 -26.84
N VAL A 417 4.15 -3.24 -26.25
CA VAL A 417 4.39 -3.17 -24.80
C VAL A 417 3.09 -2.86 -24.07
N GLU A 418 2.21 -2.08 -24.68
CA GLU A 418 0.89 -1.73 -24.14
C GLU A 418 0.03 -2.98 -23.90
N ASP A 419 0.07 -3.94 -24.81
CA ASP A 419 -0.68 -5.21 -24.69
C ASP A 419 -0.12 -6.07 -23.54
N MET A 420 1.19 -6.03 -23.30
CA MET A 420 1.81 -6.71 -22.16
C MET A 420 1.48 -6.05 -20.83
N MET A 421 1.47 -4.71 -20.79
CA MET A 421 1.10 -3.96 -19.59
C MET A 421 -0.36 -4.25 -19.23
N LEU A 422 -1.27 -4.20 -20.21
CA LEU A 422 -2.67 -4.56 -20.00
C LEU A 422 -2.83 -6.02 -19.54
N LEU A 423 -2.03 -6.94 -20.07
CA LEU A 423 -2.00 -8.33 -19.62
C LEU A 423 -1.52 -8.46 -18.16
N VAL A 424 -0.49 -7.72 -17.77
CA VAL A 424 0.01 -7.70 -16.38
C VAL A 424 -1.05 -7.11 -15.44
N ASP A 425 -1.66 -5.99 -15.80
CA ASP A 425 -2.74 -5.36 -15.02
C ASP A 425 -3.93 -6.32 -14.87
N THR A 426 -4.30 -7.02 -15.94
CA THR A 426 -5.35 -8.05 -15.90
C THR A 426 -4.98 -9.19 -14.94
N ILE A 427 -3.73 -9.67 -14.97
CA ILE A 427 -3.26 -10.72 -14.03
C ILE A 427 -3.29 -10.19 -12.58
N LEU A 428 -2.87 -8.94 -12.36
CA LEU A 428 -2.83 -8.31 -11.04
C LEU A 428 -4.23 -8.11 -10.46
N GLU A 429 -5.18 -7.58 -11.24
CA GLU A 429 -6.57 -7.38 -10.83
C GLU A 429 -7.26 -8.70 -10.46
N ASN A 430 -6.99 -9.79 -11.19
CA ASN A 430 -7.55 -11.10 -10.88
C ASN A 430 -6.86 -11.77 -9.69
N SER A 431 -5.57 -11.50 -9.45
CA SER A 431 -4.86 -12.02 -8.26
C SER A 431 -5.24 -11.30 -6.96
N ALA A 432 -5.73 -10.06 -7.04
CA ALA A 432 -6.16 -9.28 -5.89
C ALA A 432 -7.59 -9.63 -5.41
N ALA A 433 -8.34 -10.40 -6.20
CA ALA A 433 -9.75 -10.72 -5.95
C ALA A 433 -10.00 -12.17 -5.49
N ASP A 434 -8.96 -12.95 -5.17
CA ASP A 434 -9.10 -14.37 -4.81
C ASP A 434 -8.99 -14.60 -3.30
N ASP A 435 -10.05 -14.18 -2.60
CA ASP A 435 -10.52 -14.80 -1.35
C ASP A 435 -12.05 -14.83 -1.42
N GLU A 436 -12.57 -15.60 -2.38
CA GLU A 436 -13.80 -16.42 -2.25
C GLU A 436 -14.35 -16.81 -3.63
N LYS A 437 -14.38 -18.12 -3.86
CA LYS A 437 -15.25 -18.85 -4.79
C LYS A 437 -14.87 -18.78 -6.27
N VAL A 438 -14.17 -19.85 -6.66
CA VAL A 438 -14.17 -20.41 -8.01
C VAL A 438 -15.62 -20.56 -8.51
N PHE A 439 -16.08 -19.61 -9.30
CA PHE A 439 -17.18 -19.81 -10.24
C PHE A 439 -16.65 -19.58 -11.64
N ARG A 440 -16.78 -20.60 -12.50
CA ARG A 440 -16.76 -20.41 -13.95
C ARG A 440 -17.73 -19.27 -14.25
N SER A 441 -17.22 -18.15 -14.73
CA SER A 441 -18.08 -17.06 -15.16
C SER A 441 -18.98 -17.59 -16.29
N PRO A 442 -20.31 -17.51 -16.14
CA PRO A 442 -21.23 -17.87 -17.20
C PRO A 442 -20.96 -17.01 -18.43
N THR A 443 -21.17 -17.57 -19.62
CA THR A 443 -21.10 -16.84 -20.90
C THR A 443 -21.80 -15.49 -20.79
N LYS A 444 -21.30 -14.45 -21.49
CA LYS A 444 -21.89 -13.09 -21.48
C LYS A 444 -23.41 -13.08 -21.68
N TYR A 445 -23.93 -14.02 -22.49
CA TYR A 445 -25.36 -14.24 -22.67
C TYR A 445 -26.07 -14.72 -21.39
N THR A 446 -25.51 -15.70 -20.69
CA THR A 446 -26.06 -16.22 -19.41
C THR A 446 -26.02 -15.16 -18.32
N LEU A 447 -24.94 -14.38 -18.22
CA LEU A 447 -24.87 -13.23 -17.30
C LEU A 447 -25.93 -12.19 -17.62
N SER A 448 -26.12 -11.85 -18.90
CA SER A 448 -27.18 -10.91 -19.31
C SER A 448 -28.59 -11.44 -18.99
N SER A 449 -28.81 -12.75 -19.13
CA SER A 449 -30.07 -13.40 -18.75
C SER A 449 -30.31 -13.39 -17.23
N MET A 450 -29.25 -13.63 -16.44
CA MET A 450 -29.32 -13.57 -14.98
C MET A 450 -29.59 -12.15 -14.50
N VAL A 451 -28.90 -11.15 -15.06
CA VAL A 451 -29.14 -9.72 -14.77
C VAL A 451 -30.58 -9.33 -15.09
N SER A 452 -31.11 -9.74 -16.24
CA SER A 452 -32.52 -9.49 -16.61
C SER A 452 -33.51 -10.18 -15.67
N HIS A 453 -33.19 -11.40 -15.21
CA HIS A 453 -34.01 -12.11 -14.23
C HIS A 453 -34.07 -11.38 -12.89
N PHE A 454 -32.93 -10.92 -12.36
CA PHE A 454 -32.90 -10.17 -11.10
C PHE A 454 -33.58 -8.81 -11.21
N GLN A 455 -33.46 -8.14 -12.36
CA GLN A 455 -34.19 -6.91 -12.65
C GLN A 455 -35.71 -7.11 -12.61
N LYS A 456 -36.22 -8.22 -13.15
CA LYS A 456 -37.64 -8.58 -13.05
C LYS A 456 -38.05 -9.03 -11.65
N LEU A 457 -37.22 -9.81 -10.96
CA LEU A 457 -37.54 -10.33 -9.62
C LEU A 457 -37.70 -9.20 -8.59
N PHE A 458 -36.90 -8.15 -8.72
CA PHE A 458 -36.91 -7.00 -7.82
C PHE A 458 -37.63 -5.78 -8.41
N ASP A 459 -38.30 -5.90 -9.55
CA ASP A 459 -39.01 -4.81 -10.26
C ASP A 459 -38.16 -3.54 -10.46
N VAL A 460 -36.93 -3.69 -10.95
CA VAL A 460 -35.99 -2.59 -11.20
C VAL A 460 -35.49 -2.57 -12.65
N THR A 461 -35.41 -1.37 -13.22
CA THR A 461 -34.99 -1.16 -14.62
C THR A 461 -33.47 -1.19 -14.83
N SER A 462 -32.68 -1.16 -13.75
CA SER A 462 -31.21 -1.11 -13.80
C SER A 462 -30.58 -2.06 -12.79
N LEU A 463 -29.40 -2.61 -13.12
CA LEU A 463 -28.65 -3.51 -12.23
C LEU A 463 -28.22 -2.79 -10.94
N SER A 464 -27.90 -1.49 -11.03
CA SER A 464 -27.60 -0.64 -9.88
C SER A 464 -28.77 -0.50 -8.91
N GLY A 465 -30.02 -0.69 -9.38
CA GLY A 465 -31.21 -0.67 -8.53
C GLY A 465 -31.47 -1.97 -7.79
N VAL A 466 -30.88 -3.09 -8.23
CA VAL A 466 -31.11 -4.42 -7.62
C VAL A 466 -30.58 -4.47 -6.19
N TYR A 467 -29.35 -4.01 -5.95
CA TYR A 467 -28.76 -4.02 -4.61
C TYR A 467 -29.51 -3.15 -3.59
N PRO A 468 -29.85 -1.88 -3.89
CA PRO A 468 -30.69 -1.06 -3.03
C PRO A 468 -32.04 -1.72 -2.71
N ARG A 469 -32.70 -2.29 -3.73
CA ARG A 469 -34.01 -2.91 -3.55
C ARG A 469 -33.94 -4.21 -2.75
N MET A 470 -32.90 -5.01 -2.97
CA MET A 470 -32.63 -6.23 -2.21
C MET A 470 -32.37 -5.91 -0.74
N ASN A 471 -31.51 -4.91 -0.46
CA ASN A 471 -31.27 -4.46 0.92
C ASN A 471 -32.56 -3.95 1.57
N GLU A 472 -33.37 -3.19 0.85
CA GLU A 472 -34.68 -2.75 1.35
C GLU A 472 -35.57 -3.95 1.72
N VAL A 473 -35.65 -4.99 0.87
CA VAL A 473 -36.41 -6.21 1.17
C VAL A 473 -35.87 -6.92 2.41
N TYR A 474 -34.54 -7.03 2.56
CA TYR A 474 -33.93 -7.64 3.75
C TYR A 474 -34.19 -6.84 5.02
N THR A 475 -34.07 -5.52 4.96
CA THR A 475 -34.38 -4.62 6.06
C THR A 475 -35.85 -4.74 6.44
N ARG A 476 -36.77 -4.68 5.47
CA ARG A 476 -38.22 -4.83 5.69
C ARG A 476 -38.59 -6.20 6.26
N LEU A 477 -37.96 -7.27 5.80
CA LEU A 477 -38.18 -8.62 6.31
C LEU A 477 -37.68 -8.77 7.75
N GLY A 478 -36.52 -8.17 8.05
CA GLY A 478 -35.96 -8.08 9.40
C GLY A 478 -36.86 -7.28 10.34
N GLU A 479 -37.30 -6.10 9.91
CA GLU A 479 -38.28 -5.26 10.62
C GLU A 479 -39.57 -6.03 10.89
N MET A 480 -40.13 -6.70 9.89
CA MET A 480 -41.36 -7.49 10.03
C MET A 480 -41.17 -8.66 11.00
N THR A 481 -40.05 -9.38 10.91
CA THR A 481 -39.77 -10.51 11.81
C THR A 481 -39.56 -10.05 13.24
N ASN A 482 -38.89 -8.91 13.43
CA ASN A 482 -38.71 -8.32 14.74
C ASN A 482 -40.04 -7.82 15.31
N MET A 483 -40.85 -7.15 14.49
CA MET A 483 -42.18 -6.68 14.87
C MET A 483 -43.10 -7.85 15.23
N MET A 484 -43.10 -8.92 14.44
CA MET A 484 -43.86 -10.14 14.75
C MET A 484 -43.39 -10.76 16.06
N ARG A 485 -42.08 -10.83 16.33
CA ARG A 485 -41.55 -11.33 17.60
C ARG A 485 -42.02 -10.46 18.78
N ASN A 486 -41.84 -9.15 18.68
CA ASN A 486 -42.26 -8.20 19.70
C ASN A 486 -43.77 -8.27 19.96
N LEU A 487 -44.59 -8.40 18.92
CA LEU A 487 -46.04 -8.55 19.07
C LEU A 487 -46.42 -9.89 19.71
N ARG A 488 -45.69 -10.98 19.45
CA ARG A 488 -45.90 -12.25 20.16
C ARG A 488 -45.56 -12.11 21.64
N ASP A 489 -44.44 -11.45 21.96
CA ASP A 489 -43.99 -11.26 23.33
C ASP A 489 -44.96 -10.37 24.12
N VAL A 490 -45.44 -9.27 23.52
CA VAL A 490 -46.41 -8.36 24.15
C VAL A 490 -47.79 -8.99 24.32
N LEU A 491 -48.20 -9.86 23.40
CA LEU A 491 -49.49 -10.57 23.47
C LEU A 491 -49.39 -11.95 24.15
N GLU A 492 -48.22 -12.31 24.68
CA GLU A 492 -47.90 -13.61 25.30
C GLU A 492 -48.32 -14.82 24.44
N LEU A 493 -48.19 -14.71 23.13
CA LEU A 493 -48.52 -15.78 22.18
C LEU A 493 -47.33 -16.71 21.97
N ASP A 494 -47.58 -18.01 21.82
CA ASP A 494 -46.52 -18.98 21.51
C ASP A 494 -45.75 -18.56 20.24
N SER A 495 -44.43 -18.67 20.29
CA SER A 495 -43.48 -18.50 19.19
C SER A 495 -43.86 -19.26 17.90
N LYS A 496 -44.69 -20.30 18.00
CA LYS A 496 -45.19 -21.13 16.90
C LYS A 496 -46.40 -20.56 16.14
N VAL A 497 -47.03 -19.49 16.63
CA VAL A 497 -48.22 -18.91 15.99
C VAL A 497 -47.85 -18.28 14.65
N SER A 498 -48.62 -18.59 13.60
CA SER A 498 -48.34 -18.13 12.25
C SER A 498 -48.52 -16.60 12.11
N PRO A 499 -47.74 -15.91 11.25
CA PRO A 499 -47.88 -14.47 11.00
C PRO A 499 -49.32 -14.00 10.70
N PRO A 500 -50.13 -14.71 9.89
CA PRO A 500 -51.52 -14.29 9.62
C PRO A 500 -52.43 -14.41 10.85
N GLU A 501 -52.25 -15.44 11.67
CA GLU A 501 -53.01 -15.63 12.89
C GLU A 501 -52.68 -14.56 13.93
N LEU A 502 -51.42 -14.16 14.05
CA LEU A 502 -50.98 -13.07 14.91
C LEU A 502 -51.65 -11.76 14.50
N VAL A 503 -51.63 -11.43 13.21
CA VAL A 503 -52.29 -10.22 12.70
C VAL A 503 -53.79 -10.26 12.96
N ASN A 504 -54.45 -11.41 12.82
CA ASN A 504 -55.86 -11.57 13.17
C ASN A 504 -56.13 -11.41 14.68
N HIS A 505 -55.20 -11.84 15.55
CA HIS A 505 -55.31 -11.58 17.00
C HIS A 505 -55.19 -10.10 17.32
N VAL A 506 -54.22 -9.40 16.72
CA VAL A 506 -54.07 -7.94 16.84
C VAL A 506 -55.32 -7.24 16.31
N ALA A 507 -55.85 -7.63 15.16
CA ALA A 507 -57.06 -7.05 14.58
C ALA A 507 -58.29 -7.22 15.48
N ARG A 508 -58.42 -8.37 16.16
CA ARG A 508 -59.49 -8.60 17.15
C ARG A 508 -59.32 -7.77 18.42
N LEU A 509 -58.09 -7.58 18.89
CA LEU A 509 -57.74 -6.72 20.04
C LEU A 509 -57.99 -5.24 19.76
N VAL A 510 -57.66 -4.77 18.56
CA VAL A 510 -57.95 -3.39 18.12
C VAL A 510 -59.45 -3.17 17.93
N SER A 511 -60.19 -4.25 17.62
CA SER A 511 -61.65 -4.21 17.50
C SER A 511 -62.38 -4.36 18.85
N SER A 512 -61.70 -4.70 19.95
CA SER A 512 -62.30 -4.77 21.28
C SER A 512 -62.05 -3.49 22.07
N THR A 513 -63.12 -2.74 22.31
CA THR A 513 -63.11 -1.39 22.91
C THR A 513 -62.53 -1.33 24.34
N GLU A 514 -62.37 -2.47 25.02
CA GLU A 514 -61.84 -2.53 26.40
C GLU A 514 -60.29 -2.48 26.49
N HIS A 515 -59.55 -2.84 25.42
CA HIS A 515 -58.08 -2.90 25.44
C HIS A 515 -57.38 -1.70 24.78
N THR A 516 -58.13 -0.77 24.19
CA THR A 516 -57.60 0.45 23.59
C THR A 516 -56.95 1.40 24.61
N VAL A 517 -57.37 1.37 25.88
CA VAL A 517 -56.84 2.25 26.92
C VAL A 517 -55.44 1.81 27.37
N THR A 518 -55.19 0.49 27.43
CA THR A 518 -53.91 -0.11 27.85
C THR A 518 -52.82 0.06 26.79
N PHE A 519 -53.20 -0.02 25.51
CA PHE A 519 -52.24 0.18 24.40
C PHE A 519 -51.86 1.66 24.22
N GLN A 520 -52.77 2.59 24.52
CA GLN A 520 -52.50 4.03 24.50
C GLN A 520 -51.68 4.51 25.71
N THR A 521 -51.69 3.78 26.84
CA THR A 521 -50.85 4.11 28.00
C THR A 521 -49.39 3.71 27.81
N LEU A 522 -49.10 2.72 26.95
CA LEU A 522 -47.76 2.21 26.65
C LEU A 522 -46.97 3.07 25.63
N LEU A 523 -47.64 4.00 24.94
CA LEU A 523 -47.08 4.82 23.86
C LEU A 523 -47.18 6.32 24.17
N ARG A 524 -47.01 6.70 25.44
CA ARG A 524 -47.04 8.11 25.83
C ARG A 524 -45.61 8.67 25.90
N ASP A 525 -45.41 9.83 25.29
CA ASP A 525 -44.10 10.53 25.15
C ASP A 525 -43.38 10.83 26.49
N ASP A 526 -44.07 10.68 27.62
CA ASP A 526 -43.52 10.88 28.97
C ASP A 526 -42.41 9.86 29.35
N ASP A 527 -42.31 8.72 28.67
CA ASP A 527 -41.30 7.69 28.95
C ASP A 527 -39.96 7.93 28.26
N ILE A 528 -39.89 8.68 27.16
CA ILE A 528 -38.63 8.91 26.43
C ILE A 528 -37.69 9.78 27.26
N ASP A 529 -38.20 10.84 27.89
CA ASP A 529 -37.41 11.71 28.76
C ASP A 529 -37.00 11.00 30.07
N SER A 530 -37.86 10.13 30.61
CA SER A 530 -37.54 9.27 31.75
C SER A 530 -36.44 8.25 31.42
N ILE A 531 -36.50 7.64 30.22
CA ILE A 531 -35.46 6.74 29.70
C ILE A 531 -34.16 7.50 29.43
N LEU A 532 -34.23 8.72 28.90
CA LEU A 532 -33.06 9.57 28.66
C LEU A 532 -32.37 9.97 29.97
N VAL A 533 -33.15 10.32 30.99
CA VAL A 533 -32.63 10.61 32.35
C VAL A 533 -31.99 9.36 32.97
N LYS A 534 -32.61 8.18 32.84
CA LYS A 534 -32.03 6.92 33.31
C LYS A 534 -30.77 6.52 32.55
N LEU A 535 -30.72 6.73 31.24
CA LEU A 535 -29.52 6.51 30.42
C LEU A 535 -28.39 7.45 30.82
N LYS A 536 -28.70 8.73 31.07
CA LYS A 536 -27.71 9.72 31.53
C LYS A 536 -27.19 9.40 32.93
N GLN A 537 -28.06 8.93 33.83
CA GLN A 537 -27.65 8.42 35.14
C GLN A 537 -26.77 7.17 35.02
N HIS A 538 -27.04 6.30 34.05
CA HIS A 538 -26.21 5.13 33.78
C HIS A 538 -24.83 5.50 33.22
N GLU A 539 -24.73 6.56 32.39
CA GLU A 539 -23.44 7.07 31.91
C GLU A 539 -22.57 7.67 33.03
N GLU A 540 -23.15 8.27 34.05
CA GLU A 540 -22.39 8.80 35.21
C GLU A 540 -22.09 7.71 36.25
N PHE A 541 -23.03 6.80 36.50
CA PHE A 541 -22.89 5.75 37.51
C PHE A 541 -21.90 4.66 37.10
N PHE A 542 -21.94 4.21 35.84
CA PHE A 542 -21.15 3.05 35.41
C PHE A 542 -19.62 3.29 35.49
N PRO A 543 -19.07 4.46 35.10
CA PRO A 543 -17.65 4.75 35.29
C PRO A 543 -17.23 4.79 36.76
N ALA A 544 -18.06 5.38 37.64
CA ALA A 544 -17.78 5.44 39.07
C ALA A 544 -17.85 4.05 39.72
N PHE A 545 -18.86 3.25 39.35
CA PHE A 545 -19.01 1.87 39.80
C PHE A 545 -17.86 0.98 39.29
N HIS A 546 -17.46 1.14 38.03
CA HIS A 546 -16.35 0.40 37.45
C HIS A 546 -15.03 0.75 38.13
N ALA A 547 -14.74 2.03 38.37
CA ALA A 547 -13.55 2.47 39.10
C ALA A 547 -13.50 1.88 40.52
N LEU A 548 -14.61 1.96 41.27
CA LEU A 548 -14.71 1.35 42.60
C LEU A 548 -14.51 -0.17 42.56
N THR A 549 -15.09 -0.84 41.56
CA THR A 549 -14.97 -2.29 41.39
C THR A 549 -13.54 -2.69 41.10
N VAL A 550 -12.85 -1.96 40.22
CA VAL A 550 -11.44 -2.20 39.88
C VAL A 550 -10.55 -1.98 41.10
N ASP A 551 -10.79 -0.94 41.90
CA ASP A 551 -10.05 -0.70 43.14
C ASP A 551 -10.25 -1.84 44.15
N ILE A 552 -11.48 -2.35 44.30
CA ILE A 552 -11.78 -3.49 45.18
C ILE A 552 -11.10 -4.76 44.67
N LEU A 553 -11.14 -5.03 43.36
CA LEU A 553 -10.46 -6.17 42.74
C LEU A 553 -8.95 -6.13 42.96
N GLN A 554 -8.32 -4.96 42.77
CA GLN A 554 -6.89 -4.77 43.02
C GLN A 554 -6.53 -4.92 44.50
N THR A 555 -7.34 -4.37 45.40
CA THR A 555 -7.09 -4.44 46.85
C THR A 555 -7.21 -5.87 47.39
N LEU A 556 -8.13 -6.66 46.83
CA LEU A 556 -8.34 -8.07 47.21
C LEU A 556 -7.51 -9.07 46.38
N GLY A 557 -6.86 -8.62 45.31
CA GLY A 557 -6.06 -9.46 44.41
C GLY A 557 -6.86 -10.45 43.57
N VAL A 558 -8.11 -10.14 43.24
CA VAL A 558 -9.04 -11.00 42.49
C VAL A 558 -9.29 -10.47 41.08
N GLY A 559 -9.47 -11.37 40.11
CA GLY A 559 -9.55 -11.03 38.68
C GLY A 559 -10.97 -10.85 38.12
N HIS A 560 -12.00 -11.30 38.85
CA HIS A 560 -13.39 -11.24 38.40
C HIS A 560 -14.33 -10.65 39.46
N LEU A 561 -15.35 -9.91 39.03
CA LEU A 561 -16.33 -9.25 39.90
C LEU A 561 -17.01 -10.25 40.86
N ASP A 562 -17.32 -11.45 40.36
CA ASP A 562 -17.98 -12.51 41.13
C ASP A 562 -17.11 -13.06 42.28
N ASP A 563 -15.78 -12.86 42.20
CA ASP A 563 -14.83 -13.36 43.19
C ASP A 563 -14.62 -12.39 44.36
N ILE A 564 -15.14 -11.15 44.26
CA ILE A 564 -15.04 -10.12 45.30
C ILE A 564 -15.72 -10.55 46.60
N LEU A 565 -16.97 -11.05 46.51
CA LEU A 565 -17.75 -11.45 47.69
C LEU A 565 -17.16 -12.69 48.38
N PRO A 566 -16.76 -13.76 47.66
CA PRO A 566 -16.00 -14.87 48.24
C PRO A 566 -14.71 -14.41 48.95
N ALA A 567 -13.88 -13.58 48.30
CA ALA A 567 -12.61 -13.11 48.85
C ALA A 567 -12.81 -12.29 50.14
N LEU A 568 -13.80 -11.40 50.17
CA LEU A 568 -14.15 -10.64 51.38
C LEU A 568 -14.64 -11.52 52.53
N ARG A 569 -15.42 -12.57 52.23
CA ARG A 569 -15.87 -13.53 53.26
C ARG A 569 -14.70 -14.31 53.86
N SER A 570 -13.76 -14.75 53.02
CA SER A 570 -12.53 -15.42 53.48
C SER A 570 -11.64 -14.49 54.30
N LEU A 571 -11.47 -13.23 53.87
CA LEU A 571 -10.71 -12.23 54.63
C LEU A 571 -11.36 -11.92 55.98
N ARG A 572 -12.70 -11.80 56.02
CA ARG A 572 -13.46 -11.59 57.25
C ARG A 572 -13.34 -12.77 58.21
N GLN A 573 -13.37 -14.00 57.70
CA GLN A 573 -13.18 -15.21 58.51
C GLN A 573 -11.76 -15.27 59.08
N ALA A 574 -10.74 -14.96 58.26
CA ALA A 574 -9.34 -14.88 58.70
C ALA A 574 -9.12 -13.79 59.76
N ALA A 575 -9.74 -12.62 59.61
CA ALA A 575 -9.67 -11.54 60.59
C ALA A 575 -10.38 -11.91 61.91
N ASN A 576 -11.53 -12.59 61.84
CA ASN A 576 -12.24 -13.07 63.02
C ASN A 576 -11.51 -14.19 63.77
N SER A 577 -10.66 -14.97 63.10
CA SER A 577 -9.78 -15.96 63.75
C SER A 577 -8.53 -15.36 64.41
N TYR A 578 -8.25 -14.07 64.20
CA TYR A 578 -7.12 -13.35 64.83
C TYR A 578 -7.54 -12.52 66.06
N VAL A 579 -8.85 -12.44 66.35
CA VAL A 579 -9.42 -11.65 67.48
C VAL A 579 -10.02 -12.56 68.57
N ALA A 580 -9.92 -13.88 68.42
CA ALA A 580 -10.16 -14.88 69.47
C ALA A 580 -8.82 -15.49 69.89
#